data_AF-A0AAX3SYX2-F1
#
_entry.id   AF-A0AAX3SYX2-F1
#
_cell.length_a   1.000
_cell.length_b   1.000
_cell.length_c   1.000
_cell.angle_alpha   90.00
_cell.angle_beta   90.00
_cell.angle_gamma   90.00
#
_symmetry.space_group_name_H-M   'P 1'
#
loop_
_entity.id
_entity.type
_entity.pdbx_description
1 polymer ?
#
loop_
_entity_poly.entity_id
_entity_poly.type
_entity_poly.pdbx_seq_one_letter_code
_entity_poly.pdbx_strand_id
1 'polypeptide(L)'
;MLIGIWVGALTQKFVYDRKGRTKNTLFYQHYFSKLLLMLLTSWIQVTLMMLSLLILGFGQIGPVYVWLWLWLLFLGSIFNIIICSIWLAVPDEMLARFIAVVYLIINLSAGWGTFPSFMQGKFFDILSYITPFRYGLHNIGTIIYGLSSPTIVGISEYQTEIIKNMVILFIWVIIFAILGISRNLLSFFKNKIWNIQDKSNLSSNE
;
A
#
# COMPACT_ATOMS: atom_id res chain seq x y z
N MET A 1 -12.48 0.49 9.32
CA MET A 1 -11.75 -0.63 8.68
C MET A 1 -10.61 -0.12 7.81
N LEU A 2 -10.88 0.60 6.72
CA LEU A 2 -9.86 1.02 5.75
C LEU A 2 -8.74 1.90 6.36
N ILE A 3 -9.12 2.88 7.19
CA ILE A 3 -8.18 3.74 7.92
C ILE A 3 -7.23 2.89 8.77
N GLY A 4 -7.74 1.86 9.45
CA GLY A 4 -6.92 0.97 10.28
C GLY A 4 -5.86 0.21 9.47
N ILE A 5 -6.21 -0.26 8.27
CA ILE A 5 -5.26 -0.91 7.35
C ILE A 5 -4.18 0.09 6.92
N TRP A 6 -4.60 1.28 6.52
CA TRP A 6 -3.70 2.33 6.02
C TRP A 6 -2.74 2.83 7.11
N VAL A 7 -3.24 3.09 8.33
CA VAL A 7 -2.42 3.46 9.50
C VAL A 7 -1.49 2.32 9.90
N GLY A 8 -1.97 1.08 9.88
CA GLY A 8 -1.14 -0.10 10.19
C GLY A 8 0.04 -0.28 9.23
N ALA A 9 -0.19 -0.10 7.92
CA ALA A 9 0.87 -0.14 6.92
C ALA A 9 1.93 0.96 7.14
N LEU A 10 1.54 2.11 7.72
CA LEU A 10 2.45 3.19 8.08
C LEU A 10 3.23 2.91 9.38
N THR A 11 2.58 2.41 10.43
CA THR A 11 3.27 2.10 11.70
C THR A 11 4.36 1.05 11.51
N GLN A 12 4.16 0.10 10.59
CA GLN A 12 5.20 -0.85 10.18
C GLN A 12 6.50 -0.17 9.72
N LYS A 13 6.46 1.03 9.14
CA LYS A 13 7.66 1.79 8.72
C LYS A 13 8.47 2.38 9.86
N PHE A 14 7.84 2.60 11.01
CA PHE A 14 8.56 3.05 12.19
C PHE A 14 9.19 1.88 12.94
N VAL A 15 8.59 0.69 12.85
CA VAL A 15 9.06 -0.53 13.51
C VAL A 15 10.19 -1.20 12.73
N TYR A 16 10.10 -1.27 11.40
CA TYR A 16 11.09 -1.96 10.59
C TYR A 16 12.27 -1.07 10.22
N ASP A 17 13.47 -1.54 10.54
CA ASP A 17 14.71 -0.93 10.06
C ASP A 17 14.89 -1.20 8.56
N ARG A 18 15.37 -0.19 7.83
CA ARG A 18 15.67 -0.27 6.41
C ARG A 18 16.93 -1.08 6.11
N LYS A 19 17.90 -1.10 7.02
CA LYS A 19 19.20 -1.73 6.77
C LYS A 19 19.06 -3.22 6.44
N GLY A 20 19.80 -3.66 5.43
CA GLY A 20 19.98 -5.07 5.13
C GLY A 20 20.92 -5.70 6.15
N ARG A 21 20.47 -6.76 6.82
CA ARG A 21 21.30 -7.48 7.82
C ARG A 21 22.33 -8.42 7.18
N THR A 22 22.21 -8.68 5.88
CA THR A 22 23.03 -9.67 5.16
C THR A 22 23.97 -8.97 4.17
N LYS A 23 25.29 -9.18 4.34
CA LYS A 23 26.36 -8.51 3.58
C LYS A 23 26.36 -8.77 2.06
N ASN A 24 25.65 -9.79 1.57
CA ASN A 24 25.72 -10.24 0.18
C ASN A 24 24.33 -10.39 -0.50
N THR A 25 23.38 -9.53 -0.14
CA THR A 25 22.02 -9.61 -0.69
C THR A 25 21.91 -8.91 -2.05
N LEU A 26 21.29 -9.59 -3.02
CA LEU A 26 20.94 -9.00 -4.30
C LEU A 26 19.84 -7.93 -4.12
N PHE A 27 19.80 -6.92 -4.99
CA PHE A 27 18.86 -5.79 -4.86
C PHE A 27 17.39 -6.24 -4.79
N TYR A 28 17.01 -7.25 -5.58
CA TYR A 28 15.65 -7.79 -5.58
C TYR A 28 15.35 -8.55 -4.30
N GLN A 29 16.31 -9.31 -3.76
CA GLN A 29 16.13 -10.02 -2.48
C GLN A 29 15.88 -9.02 -1.35
N HIS A 30 16.65 -7.92 -1.30
CA HIS A 30 16.44 -6.89 -0.29
C HIS A 30 15.03 -6.28 -0.36
N TYR A 31 14.59 -5.88 -1.56
CA TYR A 31 13.26 -5.31 -1.76
C TYR A 31 12.14 -6.30 -1.41
N PHE A 32 12.18 -7.50 -2.00
CA PHE A 32 11.12 -8.50 -1.83
C PHE A 32 11.07 -9.06 -0.40
N SER A 33 12.19 -9.23 0.29
CA SER A 33 12.17 -9.70 1.69
C SER A 33 11.49 -8.68 2.61
N LYS A 34 11.74 -7.38 2.41
CA LYS A 34 11.08 -6.33 3.20
C LYS A 34 9.60 -6.22 2.85
N LEU A 35 9.27 -6.29 1.57
CA LEU A 35 7.88 -6.27 1.11
C LEU A 35 7.09 -7.47 1.66
N LEU A 36 7.63 -8.69 1.56
CA LEU A 36 6.98 -9.90 2.06
C LEU A 36 6.72 -9.81 3.57
N LEU A 37 7.69 -9.32 4.34
CA LEU A 37 7.57 -9.16 5.78
C LEU A 37 6.43 -8.18 6.16
N MET A 38 6.29 -7.08 5.43
CA MET A 38 5.18 -6.14 5.60
C MET A 38 3.83 -6.70 5.14
N LEU A 39 3.81 -7.45 4.05
CA LEU A 39 2.59 -8.10 3.55
C LEU A 39 2.07 -9.10 4.57
N LEU A 40 2.93 -9.96 5.12
CA LEU A 40 2.54 -10.94 6.12
C LEU A 40 1.95 -10.29 7.37
N THR A 41 2.60 -9.25 7.91
CA THR A 41 2.06 -8.55 9.09
C THR A 41 0.78 -7.78 8.77
N SER A 42 0.64 -7.24 7.55
CA SER A 42 -0.62 -6.66 7.09
C SER A 42 -1.74 -7.69 6.97
N TRP A 43 -1.48 -8.89 6.47
CA TRP A 43 -2.50 -9.92 6.33
C TRP A 43 -2.98 -10.42 7.70
N ILE A 44 -2.06 -10.59 8.64
CA ILE A 44 -2.39 -10.89 10.04
C ILE A 44 -3.23 -9.75 10.63
N GLN A 45 -2.80 -8.50 10.47
CA GLN A 45 -3.53 -7.33 10.98
C GLN A 45 -4.96 -7.24 10.40
N VAL A 46 -5.13 -7.40 9.09
CA VAL A 46 -6.45 -7.36 8.43
C VAL A 46 -7.33 -8.49 8.94
N THR A 47 -6.77 -9.70 9.07
CA THR A 47 -7.53 -10.86 9.56
C THR A 47 -7.97 -10.67 11.01
N LEU A 48 -7.08 -10.18 11.88
CA LEU A 48 -7.44 -9.85 13.26
C LEU A 48 -8.52 -8.76 13.33
N MET A 49 -8.40 -7.71 12.51
CA MET A 49 -9.41 -6.66 12.43
C MET A 49 -10.77 -7.22 11.98
N MET A 50 -10.79 -8.14 11.02
CA MET A 50 -12.03 -8.81 10.60
C MET A 50 -12.58 -9.74 11.69
N LEU A 51 -11.74 -10.44 12.45
CA LEU A 51 -12.25 -11.20 13.59
C LEU A 51 -12.89 -10.28 14.64
N SER A 52 -12.30 -9.11 14.91
CA SER A 52 -12.89 -8.11 15.81
C SER A 52 -14.26 -7.61 15.31
N LEU A 53 -14.42 -7.43 14.00
CA LEU A 53 -15.68 -6.97 13.42
C LEU A 53 -16.79 -8.01 13.49
N LEU A 54 -16.45 -9.30 13.36
CA LEU A 54 -17.41 -10.38 13.58
C LEU A 54 -17.98 -10.33 15.01
N ILE A 55 -17.11 -10.12 16.01
CA ILE A 55 -17.52 -9.98 17.41
C ILE A 55 -18.47 -8.77 17.61
N LEU A 56 -18.23 -7.69 16.87
CA LEU A 56 -19.08 -6.48 16.88
C LEU A 56 -20.40 -6.64 16.11
N GLY A 57 -20.70 -7.83 15.57
CA GLY A 57 -21.97 -8.13 14.90
C GLY A 57 -21.98 -7.92 13.39
N PHE A 58 -20.84 -7.63 12.75
CA PHE A 58 -20.78 -7.51 11.28
C PHE A 58 -21.04 -8.84 10.55
N GLY A 59 -21.15 -9.96 11.26
CA GLY A 59 -21.61 -11.24 10.68
C GLY A 59 -23.02 -11.18 10.10
N GLN A 60 -23.82 -10.18 10.47
CA GLN A 60 -25.18 -9.97 9.93
C GLN A 60 -25.21 -9.68 8.42
N ILE A 61 -24.10 -9.23 7.81
CA ILE A 61 -24.04 -9.00 6.35
C ILE A 61 -23.94 -10.30 5.54
N GLY A 62 -23.88 -11.46 6.21
CA GLY A 62 -23.93 -12.78 5.59
C GLY A 62 -22.66 -13.11 4.77
N PRO A 63 -22.79 -13.90 3.68
CA PRO A 63 -21.64 -14.35 2.88
C PRO A 63 -20.79 -13.23 2.27
N VAL A 64 -21.37 -12.02 2.11
CA VAL A 64 -20.67 -10.80 1.66
C VAL A 64 -19.48 -10.46 2.56
N TYR A 65 -19.51 -10.91 3.82
CA TYR A 65 -18.42 -10.74 4.77
C TYR A 65 -17.08 -11.30 4.26
N VAL A 66 -17.10 -12.46 3.61
CA VAL A 66 -15.90 -13.09 3.07
C VAL A 66 -15.33 -12.26 1.90
N TRP A 67 -16.20 -11.74 1.03
CA TRP A 67 -15.80 -10.85 -0.05
C TRP A 67 -15.19 -9.54 0.46
N LEU A 68 -15.76 -8.98 1.52
CA LEU A 68 -15.20 -7.82 2.20
C LEU A 68 -13.82 -8.13 2.77
N TRP A 69 -13.63 -9.29 3.42
CA TRP A 69 -12.33 -9.69 3.95
C TRP A 69 -11.26 -9.82 2.86
N LEU A 70 -11.58 -10.49 1.74
CA LEU A 70 -10.67 -10.62 0.59
C LEU A 70 -10.32 -9.24 0.00
N TRP A 71 -11.31 -8.35 -0.12
CA TRP A 71 -11.08 -6.99 -0.59
C TRP A 71 -10.15 -6.20 0.35
N LEU A 72 -10.33 -6.33 1.67
CA LEU A 72 -9.46 -5.67 2.65
C LEU A 72 -8.04 -6.26 2.67
N LEU A 73 -7.88 -7.57 2.43
CA LEU A 73 -6.56 -8.19 2.25
C LEU A 73 -5.86 -7.65 1.00
N PHE A 74 -6.61 -7.52 -0.10
CA PHE A 74 -6.13 -6.93 -1.34
C PHE A 74 -5.68 -5.47 -1.13
N LEU A 75 -6.50 -4.64 -0.49
CA LEU A 75 -6.15 -3.26 -0.18
C LEU A 75 -4.96 -3.15 0.77
N GLY A 76 -4.90 -3.99 1.80
CA GLY A 76 -3.73 -4.10 2.68
C GLY A 76 -2.45 -4.38 1.89
N SER A 77 -2.54 -5.26 0.89
CA SER A 77 -1.39 -5.60 0.04
C SER A 77 -0.96 -4.39 -0.81
N ILE A 78 -1.90 -3.71 -1.46
CA ILE A 78 -1.63 -2.51 -2.27
C ILE A 78 -0.97 -1.42 -1.43
N PHE A 79 -1.54 -1.14 -0.27
CA PHE A 79 -1.06 -0.06 0.60
C PHE A 79 0.37 -0.34 1.07
N ASN A 80 0.66 -1.58 1.43
CA ASN A 80 2.02 -1.98 1.80
C ASN A 80 3.00 -1.90 0.63
N ILE A 81 2.60 -2.27 -0.59
CA ILE A 81 3.46 -2.11 -1.78
C ILE A 81 3.78 -0.64 -2.02
N ILE A 82 2.79 0.24 -1.98
CA ILE A 82 2.97 1.69 -2.20
C ILE A 82 3.89 2.28 -1.13
N ILE A 83 3.59 2.06 0.15
CA ILE A 83 4.38 2.62 1.26
C ILE A 83 5.79 2.02 1.27
N CYS A 84 5.95 0.72 0.97
CA CYS A 84 7.27 0.10 0.84
C CYS A 84 8.09 0.69 -0.29
N SER A 85 7.46 0.95 -1.43
CA SER A 85 8.10 1.58 -2.56
C SER A 85 8.57 3.00 -2.24
N ILE A 86 7.72 3.83 -1.65
CA ILE A 86 8.08 5.20 -1.23
C ILE A 86 9.24 5.16 -0.23
N TRP A 87 9.14 4.28 0.77
CA TRP A 87 10.14 4.17 1.82
C TRP A 87 11.51 3.75 1.30
N LEU A 88 11.55 2.86 0.32
CA LEU A 88 12.81 2.40 -0.28
C LEU A 88 13.32 3.30 -1.41
N ALA A 89 12.47 4.15 -2.00
CA ALA A 89 12.85 5.07 -3.07
C ALA A 89 13.68 6.29 -2.57
N VAL A 90 13.43 6.76 -1.36
CA VAL A 90 14.10 7.97 -0.81
C VAL A 90 15.38 7.55 -0.07
N PRO A 91 16.57 8.13 -0.28
CA PRO A 91 17.82 7.61 0.33
C PRO A 91 17.88 7.76 1.86
N ASP A 92 17.41 8.89 2.38
CA ASP A 92 17.35 9.17 3.81
C ASP A 92 16.11 8.52 4.43
N GLU A 93 16.31 7.78 5.52
CA GLU A 93 15.26 7.08 6.23
C GLU A 93 14.25 8.01 6.92
N MET A 94 14.69 9.10 7.53
CA MET A 94 13.76 10.05 8.18
C MET A 94 12.90 10.75 7.14
N LEU A 95 13.53 11.21 6.05
CA LEU A 95 12.81 11.83 4.93
C LEU A 95 11.82 10.87 4.29
N ALA A 96 12.20 9.59 4.10
CA ALA A 96 11.33 8.56 3.56
C ALA A 96 10.07 8.36 4.40
N ARG A 97 10.22 8.29 5.74
CA ARG A 97 9.10 8.18 6.68
C ARG A 97 8.21 9.42 6.64
N PHE A 98 8.80 10.61 6.60
CA PHE A 98 8.05 11.87 6.50
C PHE A 98 7.22 11.95 5.22
N ILE A 99 7.79 11.62 4.06
CA ILE A 99 7.08 11.60 2.78
C ILE A 99 5.94 10.57 2.80
N ALA A 100 6.17 9.39 3.38
CA ALA A 100 5.12 8.38 3.53
C ALA A 100 3.96 8.88 4.41
N VAL A 101 4.24 9.64 5.48
CA VAL A 101 3.22 10.28 6.34
C VAL A 101 2.45 11.36 5.57
N VAL A 102 3.12 12.24 4.83
CA VAL A 102 2.45 13.28 4.03
C VAL A 102 1.55 12.64 2.98
N TYR A 103 2.04 11.62 2.27
CA TYR A 103 1.26 10.86 1.31
C TYR A 103 0.03 10.19 1.97
N LEU A 104 0.19 9.70 3.21
CA LEU A 104 -0.90 9.13 4.00
C LEU A 104 -1.97 10.17 4.32
N ILE A 105 -1.58 11.37 4.76
CA ILE A 105 -2.52 12.44 5.12
C ILE A 105 -3.33 12.84 3.89
N ILE A 106 -2.68 13.04 2.74
CA ILE A 106 -3.35 13.38 1.49
C ILE A 106 -4.38 12.31 1.10
N ASN A 107 -4.02 11.02 1.19
CA ASN A 107 -4.93 9.93 0.88
C ASN A 107 -6.14 9.87 1.83
N LEU A 108 -5.95 10.18 3.11
CA LEU A 108 -7.03 10.18 4.08
C LEU A 108 -7.98 11.37 3.90
N SER A 109 -7.42 12.57 3.65
CA SER A 109 -8.19 13.79 3.46
C SER A 109 -8.94 13.81 2.12
N ALA A 110 -8.24 13.55 1.01
CA ALA A 110 -8.84 13.61 -0.33
C ALA A 110 -9.53 12.31 -0.74
N GLY A 111 -9.10 11.15 -0.22
CA GLY A 111 -9.59 9.84 -0.64
C GLY A 111 -10.91 9.39 -0.03
N TRP A 112 -11.77 10.32 0.39
CA TRP A 112 -13.07 10.04 1.03
C TRP A 112 -12.97 9.41 2.42
N GLY A 113 -11.80 9.46 3.07
CA GLY A 113 -11.58 8.81 4.37
C GLY A 113 -12.37 9.43 5.52
N THR A 114 -12.58 10.75 5.48
CA THR A 114 -13.31 11.49 6.52
C THR A 114 -14.61 12.11 6.01
N PHE A 115 -14.58 12.70 4.82
CA PHE A 115 -15.74 13.27 4.14
C PHE A 115 -15.69 12.96 2.65
N PRO A 116 -16.84 12.79 1.96
CA PRO A 116 -16.86 12.63 0.51
C PRO A 116 -16.19 13.81 -0.20
N SER A 117 -15.34 13.54 -1.20
CA SER A 117 -14.53 14.60 -1.83
C SER A 117 -15.35 15.71 -2.50
N PHE A 118 -16.54 15.36 -3.02
CA PHE A 118 -17.46 16.31 -3.64
C PHE A 118 -18.09 17.29 -2.62
N MET A 119 -18.05 16.95 -1.33
CA MET A 119 -18.50 17.83 -0.23
C MET A 119 -17.36 18.71 0.30
N GLN A 120 -16.13 18.52 -0.19
CA GLN A 120 -14.96 19.30 0.19
C GLN A 120 -14.68 20.40 -0.86
N GLY A 121 -13.66 21.22 -0.61
CA GLY A 121 -13.21 22.21 -1.60
C GLY A 121 -12.72 21.55 -2.90
N LYS A 122 -12.86 22.27 -4.03
CA LYS A 122 -12.49 21.77 -5.38
C LYS A 122 -11.08 21.18 -5.47
N PHE A 123 -10.13 21.71 -4.70
CA PHE A 123 -8.77 21.19 -4.63
C PHE A 123 -8.74 19.72 -4.17
N PHE A 124 -9.46 19.38 -3.10
CA PHE A 124 -9.51 18.01 -2.58
C PHE A 124 -10.31 17.07 -3.47
N ASP A 125 -11.32 17.60 -4.18
CA ASP A 125 -12.06 16.80 -5.16
C ASP A 125 -11.19 16.37 -6.33
N ILE A 126 -10.41 17.30 -6.90
CA ILE A 126 -9.43 16.96 -7.95
C ILE A 126 -8.38 15.98 -7.42
N LEU A 127 -7.85 16.23 -6.23
CA LEU A 127 -6.81 15.39 -5.63
C LEU A 127 -7.31 13.97 -5.35
N SER A 128 -8.60 13.79 -5.07
CA SER A 128 -9.18 12.49 -4.77
C SER A 128 -9.03 11.47 -5.90
N TYR A 129 -9.01 11.91 -7.17
CA TYR A 129 -8.83 11.04 -8.33
C TYR A 129 -7.44 10.40 -8.40
N ILE A 130 -6.46 10.97 -7.70
CA ILE A 130 -5.10 10.42 -7.62
C ILE A 130 -4.83 9.72 -6.28
N THR A 131 -5.86 9.48 -5.47
CA THR A 131 -5.70 8.76 -4.20
C THR A 131 -6.20 7.32 -4.32
N PRO A 132 -5.34 6.29 -4.16
CA PRO A 132 -5.78 4.90 -4.10
C PRO A 132 -6.86 4.66 -3.01
N PHE A 133 -6.84 5.46 -1.95
CA PHE A 133 -7.81 5.36 -0.86
C PHE A 133 -9.27 5.57 -1.33
N ARG A 134 -9.52 6.48 -2.29
CA ARG A 134 -10.86 6.72 -2.87
C ARG A 134 -11.45 5.44 -3.45
N TYR A 135 -10.67 4.76 -4.29
CA TYR A 135 -11.09 3.55 -5.00
C TYR A 135 -11.29 2.37 -4.05
N GLY A 136 -10.43 2.25 -3.03
CA GLY A 136 -10.57 1.25 -1.98
C GLY A 136 -11.84 1.43 -1.16
N LEU A 137 -12.14 2.66 -0.75
CA LEU A 137 -13.32 2.98 0.05
C LEU A 137 -14.62 2.81 -0.73
N HIS A 138 -14.66 3.29 -1.98
CA HIS A 138 -15.85 3.17 -2.83
C HIS A 138 -16.27 1.70 -2.98
N ASN A 139 -15.30 0.82 -3.24
CA ASN A 139 -15.57 -0.61 -3.35
C ASN A 139 -15.96 -1.30 -2.04
N ILE A 140 -15.53 -0.80 -0.87
CA ILE A 140 -16.06 -1.31 0.41
C ILE A 140 -17.57 -1.07 0.48
N GLY A 141 -18.02 0.15 0.13
CA GLY A 141 -19.44 0.47 0.06
C GLY A 141 -20.17 -0.40 -0.97
N THR A 142 -19.60 -0.54 -2.17
CA THR A 142 -20.17 -1.38 -3.23
C THR A 142 -20.28 -2.85 -2.85
N ILE A 143 -19.28 -3.41 -2.16
CA ILE A 143 -19.34 -4.80 -1.68
C ILE A 143 -20.41 -4.94 -0.61
N ILE A 144 -20.43 -4.06 0.39
CA ILE A 144 -21.37 -4.16 1.52
C ILE A 144 -22.81 -3.94 1.06
N TYR A 145 -23.10 -2.94 0.24
CA TYR A 145 -24.48 -2.56 -0.13
C TYR A 145 -24.92 -3.13 -1.49
N GLY A 146 -24.01 -3.22 -2.45
CA GLY A 146 -24.33 -3.66 -3.81
C GLY A 146 -24.43 -5.19 -3.96
N LEU A 147 -23.66 -5.96 -3.18
CA LEU A 147 -23.69 -7.43 -3.23
C LEU A 147 -24.62 -8.07 -2.19
N SER A 148 -25.04 -7.33 -1.16
CA SER A 148 -25.91 -7.86 -0.10
C SER A 148 -27.41 -7.75 -0.40
N SER A 149 -27.80 -6.92 -1.36
CA SER A 149 -29.21 -6.64 -1.67
C SER A 149 -29.48 -6.66 -3.18
N PRO A 150 -30.56 -7.31 -3.65
CA PRO A 150 -31.01 -7.19 -5.02
C PRO A 150 -31.45 -5.74 -5.27
N THR A 151 -30.61 -4.99 -5.97
CA THR A 151 -30.83 -3.59 -6.32
C THR A 151 -31.47 -3.49 -7.70
N ILE A 152 -32.28 -2.46 -7.92
CA ILE A 152 -33.00 -2.18 -9.18
C ILE A 152 -32.03 -2.09 -10.38
N VAL A 153 -30.81 -1.66 -10.10
CA VAL A 153 -29.72 -1.42 -11.06
C VAL A 153 -29.02 -2.71 -11.50
N GLY A 154 -29.23 -3.82 -10.78
CA GLY A 154 -28.64 -5.12 -11.09
C GLY A 154 -27.21 -5.29 -10.55
N ILE A 155 -26.86 -6.53 -10.24
CA ILE A 155 -25.56 -6.92 -9.64
C ILE A 155 -24.38 -6.63 -10.59
N SER A 156 -24.63 -6.64 -11.91
CA SER A 156 -23.62 -6.45 -12.95
C SER A 156 -22.95 -5.08 -12.92
N GLU A 157 -23.67 -4.01 -12.57
CA GLU A 157 -23.10 -2.67 -12.53
C GLU A 157 -22.11 -2.54 -11.36
N TYR A 158 -22.46 -3.06 -10.19
CA TYR A 158 -21.58 -3.08 -9.03
C TYR A 158 -20.32 -3.92 -9.26
N GLN A 159 -20.44 -5.06 -9.93
CA GLN A 159 -19.29 -5.88 -10.33
C GLN A 159 -18.35 -5.10 -11.27
N THR A 160 -18.93 -4.38 -12.23
CA THR A 160 -18.18 -3.55 -13.18
C THR A 160 -17.42 -2.43 -12.48
N GLU A 161 -18.05 -1.73 -11.53
CA GLU A 161 -17.40 -0.71 -10.71
C GLU A 161 -16.26 -1.28 -9.85
N ILE A 162 -16.47 -2.47 -9.25
CA ILE A 162 -15.42 -3.15 -8.48
C ILE A 162 -14.19 -3.40 -9.37
N ILE A 163 -14.41 -3.95 -10.57
CA ILE A 163 -13.34 -4.28 -11.52
C ILE A 163 -12.61 -3.02 -11.99
N LYS A 164 -13.33 -1.95 -12.37
CA LYS A 164 -12.71 -0.68 -12.77
C LYS A 164 -11.79 -0.13 -11.69
N ASN A 165 -12.27 -0.08 -10.46
CA ASN A 165 -11.50 0.42 -9.33
C ASN A 165 -10.31 -0.50 -8.99
N MET A 166 -10.47 -1.81 -9.14
CA MET A 166 -9.37 -2.78 -9.01
C MET A 166 -8.26 -2.54 -10.05
N VAL A 167 -8.61 -2.28 -11.31
CA VAL A 167 -7.64 -1.95 -12.37
C VAL A 167 -6.88 -0.66 -12.05
N ILE A 168 -7.58 0.39 -11.58
CA ILE A 168 -6.94 1.65 -11.19
C ILE A 168 -5.94 1.42 -10.03
N LEU A 169 -6.30 0.60 -9.05
CA LEU A 169 -5.41 0.26 -7.95
C LEU A 169 -4.19 -0.55 -8.41
N PHE A 170 -4.34 -1.45 -9.38
CA PHE A 170 -3.19 -2.15 -9.98
C PHE A 170 -2.24 -1.21 -10.72
N ILE A 171 -2.78 -0.21 -11.43
CA ILE A 171 -1.95 0.83 -12.07
C ILE A 171 -1.09 1.54 -11.01
N TRP A 172 -1.67 1.90 -9.87
CA TRP A 172 -0.94 2.48 -8.74
C TRP A 172 0.18 1.57 -8.22
N VAL A 173 -0.11 0.28 -8.05
CA VAL A 173 0.89 -0.72 -7.64
C VAL A 173 2.05 -0.76 -8.61
N ILE A 174 1.78 -0.79 -9.92
CA ILE A 174 2.81 -0.85 -10.96
C ILE A 174 3.70 0.38 -10.91
N ILE A 175 3.11 1.58 -10.87
CA ILE A 175 3.84 2.86 -10.81
C ILE A 175 4.77 2.89 -9.60
N PHE A 176 4.25 2.59 -8.41
CA PHE A 176 5.06 2.65 -7.19
C PHE A 176 6.09 1.52 -7.12
N ALA A 177 5.76 0.30 -7.54
CA ALA A 177 6.71 -0.81 -7.56
C ALA A 177 7.91 -0.50 -8.47
N ILE A 178 7.69 0.12 -9.64
CA ILE A 178 8.77 0.58 -10.53
C ILE A 178 9.65 1.62 -9.81
N LEU A 179 9.06 2.59 -9.10
CA LEU A 179 9.81 3.57 -8.32
C LEU A 179 10.65 2.92 -7.20
N GLY A 180 10.08 1.95 -6.48
CA GLY A 180 10.78 1.24 -5.40
C GLY A 180 11.93 0.36 -5.91
N ILE A 181 11.75 -0.33 -7.03
CA ILE A 181 12.75 -1.23 -7.62
C ILE A 181 13.87 -0.44 -8.29
N SER A 182 13.54 0.58 -9.10
CA SER A 182 14.51 1.38 -9.85
C SER A 182 15.57 2.01 -8.94
N ARG A 183 15.16 2.53 -7.77
CA ARG A 183 16.11 3.07 -6.80
C ARG A 183 17.03 2.00 -6.20
N ASN A 184 16.48 0.85 -5.80
CA ASN A 184 17.27 -0.24 -5.23
C ASN A 184 18.27 -0.81 -6.24
N LEU A 185 17.90 -0.82 -7.52
CA LEU A 185 18.81 -1.16 -8.61
C LEU A 185 19.97 -0.15 -8.70
N LEU A 186 19.67 1.15 -8.64
CA LEU A 186 20.69 2.20 -8.72
C LEU A 186 21.66 2.20 -7.53
N SER A 187 21.16 1.96 -6.31
CA SER A 187 22.01 1.87 -5.12
C SER A 187 22.95 0.66 -5.17
N PHE A 188 22.48 -0.46 -5.71
CA PHE A 188 23.30 -1.65 -5.92
C PHE A 188 24.46 -1.40 -6.90
N PHE A 189 24.19 -0.76 -8.05
CA PHE A 189 25.24 -0.41 -9.00
C PHE A 189 26.27 0.56 -8.39
N LYS A 190 25.83 1.57 -7.65
CA LYS A 190 26.73 2.52 -6.98
C LYS A 190 27.67 1.82 -6.00
N ASN A 191 27.15 0.90 -5.17
CA ASN A 191 27.95 0.16 -4.20
C ASN A 191 28.96 -0.78 -4.89
N LYS A 192 28.58 -1.39 -6.01
CA LYS A 192 29.47 -2.26 -6.78
C LYS A 192 30.64 -1.48 -7.39
N ILE A 193 30.39 -0.28 -7.92
CA ILE A 193 31.43 0.58 -8.51
C ILE A 193 32.43 1.06 -7.44
N TRP A 194 31.94 1.52 -6.29
CA TRP A 194 32.78 1.94 -5.18
C TRP A 194 33.70 0.83 -4.67
N ASN A 195 33.18 -0.39 -4.51
CA ASN A 195 33.98 -1.54 -4.08
C ASN A 195 35.08 -1.93 -5.10
N ILE A 196 34.90 -1.63 -6.39
CA ILE A 196 35.93 -1.87 -7.41
C ILE A 196 37.03 -0.80 -7.31
N GLN A 197 36.66 0.47 -7.11
CA GLN A 197 37.61 1.58 -6.95
C GLN A 197 38.48 1.44 -5.69
N ASP A 198 37.91 1.02 -4.56
CA ASP A 198 38.69 0.77 -3.34
C ASP A 198 39.71 -0.35 -3.54
N LYS A 199 39.33 -1.43 -4.23
CA LYS A 199 40.26 -2.53 -4.52
C LYS A 199 41.38 -2.12 -5.47
N SER A 200 41.10 -1.27 -6.47
CA SER A 200 42.15 -0.76 -7.36
C SER A 200 43.12 0.20 -6.68
N ASN A 201 42.63 1.02 -5.75
CA ASN A 201 43.47 1.96 -5.00
C ASN A 201 44.38 1.26 -3.97
N LEU A 202 43.95 0.11 -3.45
CA LEU A 202 44.78 -0.72 -2.56
C LEU A 202 45.92 -1.41 -3.34
N SER A 203 45.66 -1.88 -4.56
CA SER A 203 46.67 -2.54 -5.40
C SER A 203 47.71 -1.60 -6.02
N SER A 204 47.46 -0.29 -6.05
CA SER A 204 48.42 0.71 -6.56
C SER A 204 49.37 1.25 -5.50
N ASN A 205 49.15 0.91 -4.22
CA ASN A 205 49.95 1.36 -3.08
C ASN A 205 50.86 0.24 -2.52
N GLU A 206 50.91 -0.92 -3.18
CA GLU A 206 51.84 -2.03 -2.94
C GLU A 206 52.92 -2.06 -4.04
#